data_AF-A0A6M4P773-F1
#
_entry.id   AF-A0A6M4P773-F1
#
_cell.length_a   1.000
_cell.length_b   1.000
_cell.length_c   1.000
_cell.angle_alpha   90.00
_cell.angle_beta   90.00
_cell.angle_gamma   90.00
#
_symmetry.space_group_name_H-M   'P 1'
#
loop_
_entity.id
_entity.type
_entity.pdbx_description
1 polymer ?
#
loop_
_entity_poly.entity_id
_entity_poly.type
_entity_poly.pdbx_seq_one_letter_code
_entity_poly.pdbx_strand_id
1 'polypeptide(L)'
;MPSKKTRINLTVDDDMNELLAELAALQGVPKTTLVYEYLEAMRPHMIEIRDAIRMVNEKKDPAPHLRKMLMNTQQDFLDVLKEELKYD
;
A
#
# COMPACT_ATOMS: atom_id res chain seq x y z
N MET A 1 5.09 -0.23 29.74
CA MET A 1 3.70 0.30 29.68
C MET A 1 3.02 -0.36 28.50
N PRO A 2 1.81 -0.93 28.65
CA PRO A 2 1.10 -1.48 27.48
C PRO A 2 0.82 -0.30 26.55
N SER A 3 1.39 -0.35 25.35
CA SER A 3 1.16 0.62 24.28
C SER A 3 -0.36 0.81 24.14
N LYS A 4 -0.88 1.99 24.52
CA LYS A 4 -2.27 2.37 24.25
C LYS A 4 -2.38 2.58 22.75
N LYS A 5 -2.61 1.50 22.01
CA LYS A 5 -2.92 1.57 20.58
C LYS A 5 -4.10 2.53 20.39
N THR A 6 -3.97 3.46 19.46
CA THR A 6 -5.03 4.43 19.13
C THR A 6 -6.25 3.69 18.61
N ARG A 7 -7.41 3.92 19.23
CA ARG A 7 -8.69 3.38 18.76
C ARG A 7 -9.24 4.29 17.68
N ILE A 8 -9.60 3.72 16.54
CA ILE A 8 -10.25 4.43 15.43
C ILE A 8 -11.70 3.93 15.37
N ASN A 9 -12.65 4.86 15.51
CA ASN A 9 -14.05 4.56 15.26
C ASN A 9 -14.29 4.65 13.76
N LEU A 10 -14.61 3.52 13.14
CA LEU A 10 -14.89 3.43 11.71
C LEU A 10 -16.41 3.33 11.52
N THR A 11 -16.98 4.20 10.69
CA THR A 11 -18.35 4.06 10.20
C THR A 11 -18.27 3.50 8.79
N VAL A 12 -19.02 2.43 8.53
CA VAL A 12 -19.18 1.78 7.22
C VAL A 12 -20.67 1.67 6.93
N ASP A 13 -21.04 1.59 5.66
CA ASP A 13 -22.38 1.23 5.25
C ASP A 13 -22.74 -0.22 5.64
N ASP A 14 -24.03 -0.54 5.56
CA ASP A 14 -24.57 -1.83 6.00
C ASP A 14 -24.01 -2.98 5.14
N ASP A 15 -23.90 -2.79 3.83
CA ASP A 15 -23.36 -3.77 2.89
C ASP A 15 -21.90 -4.15 3.22
N MET A 16 -21.05 -3.16 3.49
CA MET A 16 -19.67 -3.42 3.90
C MET A 16 -19.58 -4.04 5.29
N ASN A 17 -20.48 -3.67 6.20
CA ASN A 17 -20.51 -4.26 7.54
C ASN A 17 -20.89 -5.75 7.49
N GLU A 18 -21.84 -6.13 6.64
CA GLU A 18 -22.19 -7.53 6.37
C GLU A 18 -21.03 -8.29 5.74
N LEU A 19 -20.41 -7.75 4.68
CA LEU A 19 -19.25 -8.37 4.06
C LEU A 19 -18.11 -8.64 5.06
N LEU A 20 -17.79 -7.66 5.90
CA LEU A 20 -16.77 -7.82 6.95
C LEU A 20 -17.18 -8.85 8.01
N ALA A 21 -18.47 -8.98 8.31
CA ALA A 21 -18.97 -9.97 9.25
C ALA A 21 -18.89 -11.40 8.68
N GLU A 22 -19.24 -11.59 7.41
CA GLU A 22 -19.11 -12.87 6.71
C GLU A 22 -17.65 -13.31 6.60
N LEU A 23 -16.77 -12.41 6.17
CA LEU A 23 -15.34 -12.69 6.07
C LEU A 23 -14.72 -13.04 7.43
N ALA A 24 -15.13 -12.34 8.49
CA ALA A 24 -14.70 -12.64 9.85
C ALA A 24 -15.17 -14.03 10.31
N ALA A 25 -16.42 -14.39 10.01
CA ALA A 25 -16.97 -15.70 10.33
C ALA A 25 -16.25 -16.83 9.57
N LEU A 26 -15.97 -16.63 8.28
CA LEU A 26 -15.27 -17.60 7.44
C LEU A 26 -13.83 -17.85 7.89
N GLN A 27 -13.13 -16.80 8.32
CA GLN A 27 -11.76 -16.92 8.83
C GLN A 27 -11.69 -17.32 10.32
N GLY A 28 -12.83 -17.31 11.03
CA GLY A 28 -12.88 -17.62 12.46
C GLY A 28 -12.21 -16.57 13.35
N VAL A 29 -12.04 -15.34 12.87
CA VAL A 29 -11.38 -14.24 13.59
C VAL A 29 -12.38 -13.13 13.93
N PRO A 30 -12.16 -12.34 14.99
CA PRO A 30 -13.00 -11.18 15.26
C PRO A 30 -12.92 -10.17 14.12
N LYS A 31 -14.06 -9.56 13.75
CA LYS A 31 -14.14 -8.51 12.71
C LYS A 31 -13.14 -7.37 12.93
N THR A 32 -12.89 -6.98 14.17
CA THR A 32 -11.88 -5.95 14.51
C THR A 32 -10.46 -6.40 14.18
N THR A 33 -10.15 -7.68 14.34
CA THR A 33 -8.84 -8.26 13.99
C THR A 33 -8.67 -8.31 12.48
N LEU A 34 -9.71 -8.77 11.77
CA LEU A 34 -9.74 -8.78 10.30
C LEU A 34 -9.46 -7.38 9.72
N VAL A 35 -10.19 -6.36 10.19
CA VAL A 35 -10.00 -4.97 9.73
C VAL A 35 -8.59 -4.48 10.04
N TYR A 36 -8.06 -4.80 11.22
CA TYR A 36 -6.69 -4.43 11.59
C TYR A 36 -5.65 -5.09 10.65
N GLU A 37 -5.79 -6.38 10.36
CA GLU A 37 -4.87 -7.09 9.48
C GLU A 37 -4.89 -6.56 8.05
N TYR A 38 -6.08 -6.22 7.52
CA TYR A 38 -6.19 -5.55 6.23
C TYR A 38 -5.51 -4.17 6.24
N LEU A 39 -5.67 -3.38 7.29
CA LEU A 39 -5.01 -2.08 7.42
C LEU A 39 -3.48 -2.20 7.52
N GLU A 40 -2.97 -3.23 8.21
CA GLU A 40 -1.54 -3.51 8.26
C GLU A 40 -1.00 -3.97 6.89
N ALA A 41 -1.72 -4.84 6.18
CA ALA A 41 -1.35 -5.27 4.84
C ALA A 41 -1.33 -4.10 3.84
N MET A 42 -2.25 -3.13 3.99
CA MET A 42 -2.32 -1.94 3.14
C MET A 42 -1.34 -0.83 3.53
N ARG A 43 -0.71 -0.91 4.71
CA ARG A 43 0.24 0.09 5.23
C ARG A 43 1.34 0.49 4.23
N PRO A 44 2.07 -0.42 3.56
CA PRO A 44 3.11 -0.02 2.60
C PRO A 44 2.54 0.79 1.43
N HIS A 45 1.41 0.37 0.86
CA HIS A 45 0.75 1.08 -0.23
C HIS A 45 0.26 2.47 0.19
N MET A 46 -0.30 2.59 1.41
CA MET A 46 -0.72 3.90 1.94
C MET A 46 0.47 4.85 2.15
N ILE A 47 1.65 4.34 2.50
CA ILE A 47 2.87 5.14 2.62
C ILE A 47 3.31 5.67 1.26
N GLU A 48 3.35 4.82 0.24
CA GLU A 48 3.71 5.22 -1.12
C GLU A 48 2.75 6.27 -1.68
N ILE A 49 1.43 6.07 -1.50
CA ILE A 49 0.40 7.04 -1.92
C ILE A 49 0.60 8.38 -1.19
N ARG A 50 0.81 8.36 0.13
CA ARG A 50 1.07 9.58 0.91
C ARG A 50 2.30 10.32 0.38
N ASP A 51 3.37 9.59 0.09
CA ASP A 51 4.63 10.17 -0.35
C ASP A 51 4.51 10.75 -1.77
N ALA A 52 3.77 10.07 -2.67
CA ALA A 52 3.41 10.61 -3.98
C ALA A 52 2.58 11.90 -3.86
N ILE A 53 1.54 11.92 -3.01
CA ILE A 53 0.71 13.12 -2.77
C ILE A 53 1.56 14.25 -2.18
N ARG A 54 2.47 13.94 -1.26
CA ARG A 54 3.39 14.93 -0.67
C ARG A 54 4.32 15.52 -1.73
N MET A 55 4.88 14.71 -2.62
CA MET A 55 5.73 15.18 -3.71
C MET A 55 4.99 16.12 -4.67
N VAL A 56 3.72 15.82 -4.97
CA VAL A 56 2.86 16.68 -5.80
C VAL A 56 2.52 17.99 -5.09
N ASN A 57 2.13 17.92 -3.80
CA ASN A 57 1.75 19.10 -3.02
C ASN A 57 2.92 20.02 -2.68
N GLU A 58 4.13 19.49 -2.52
CA GLU A 58 5.33 20.29 -2.25
C GLU A 58 5.78 21.14 -3.45
N LYS A 59 5.14 21.02 -4.64
CA LYS A 59 5.48 21.77 -5.87
C LYS A 59 6.97 21.80 -6.17
N LYS A 60 7.74 20.81 -5.69
CA LYS A 60 9.08 20.55 -6.18
C LYS A 60 8.87 20.03 -7.58
N ASP A 61 9.47 20.73 -8.55
CA ASP A 61 9.43 20.39 -9.96
C ASP A 61 9.48 18.85 -10.09
N PRO A 62 8.42 18.18 -10.57
CA PRO A 62 8.39 16.73 -10.62
C PRO A 62 9.35 16.21 -11.72
N ALA A 63 9.87 17.09 -12.58
CA ALA A 63 10.78 16.74 -13.66
C ALA A 63 12.04 15.96 -13.25
N PRO A 64 12.76 16.27 -12.14
CA PRO A 64 13.94 15.53 -11.73
C PRO A 64 13.60 14.15 -11.16
N HIS A 65 12.47 14.00 -10.46
CA HIS A 65 12.05 12.71 -9.88
C HIS A 65 11.38 11.81 -10.92
N LEU A 66 10.60 12.37 -11.85
CA LEU A 66 10.11 11.66 -13.03
C LEU A 66 11.27 11.25 -13.95
N ARG A 67 12.28 12.11 -14.16
CA ARG A 67 13.51 11.73 -14.88
C ARG A 67 14.24 10.59 -14.17
N LYS A 68 14.38 10.65 -12.85
CA LYS A 68 15.05 9.59 -12.07
C LYS A 68 14.26 8.28 -12.09
N MET A 69 12.93 8.34 -11.96
CA MET A 69 12.07 7.17 -12.09
C MET A 69 12.14 6.58 -13.50
N LEU A 70 12.04 7.39 -14.55
CA LEU A 70 12.15 6.92 -15.94
C LEU A 70 13.55 6.36 -16.26
N MET A 71 14.62 6.94 -15.74
CA MET A 71 15.98 6.41 -15.91
C MET A 71 16.18 5.10 -15.16
N ASN A 72 15.71 5.01 -13.92
CA ASN A 72 15.79 3.79 -13.13
C ASN A 72 14.94 2.67 -13.76
N THR A 73 13.71 2.96 -14.21
CA THR A 73 12.87 1.99 -14.91
C THR A 73 13.47 1.53 -16.24
N GLN A 74 14.17 2.41 -16.97
CA GLN A 74 14.93 1.99 -18.16
C GLN A 74 16.12 1.10 -17.79
N GLN A 75 16.84 1.39 -16.71
CA GLN A 75 17.94 0.55 -16.25
C GLN A 75 17.46 -0.81 -15.74
N ASP A 76 16.41 -0.86 -14.93
CA ASP A 76 15.81 -2.11 -14.45
C ASP A 76 15.32 -2.95 -15.62
N PHE A 77 14.68 -2.34 -16.63
CA PHE A 77 14.27 -3.03 -17.84
C PHE A 77 15.46 -3.55 -18.67
N LEU A 78 16.52 -2.76 -18.81
CA LEU A 78 17.74 -3.19 -19.51
C LEU A 78 18.49 -4.29 -18.75
N ASP A 79 18.44 -4.30 -17.43
CA ASP A 79 19.10 -5.32 -16.63
C ASP A 79 18.30 -6.63 -16.63
N VAL A 80 16.96 -6.58 -16.61
CA VAL A 80 16.11 -7.76 -16.90
C VAL A 80 16.39 -8.30 -18.31
N LEU A 81 16.49 -7.44 -19.33
CA LEU A 81 16.83 -7.89 -20.70
C LEU A 81 18.24 -8.50 -20.78
N LYS A 82 19.23 -7.98 -20.05
CA LYS A 82 20.58 -8.56 -20.01
C LYS A 82 20.62 -9.87 -19.23
N GLU A 83 19.80 -10.02 -18.18
CA GLU A 83 19.67 -11.28 -17.46
C GLU A 83 19.03 -12.33 -18.36
N GLU A 84 17.97 -12.01 -19.08
CA GLU A 84 17.32 -12.91 -20.04
C GLU A 84 18.25 -13.26 -21.24
N LEU A 85 18.98 -12.29 -21.80
CA LEU A 85 19.94 -12.51 -22.89
C LEU A 85 21.25 -13.19 -22.47
N LYS A 86 21.51 -13.36 -21.17
CA LYS A 86 22.66 -14.13 -20.66
C LYS A 86 22.34 -15.63 -20.51
N TYR A 87 21.09 -16.02 -20.72
CA TYR A 87 20.61 -17.39 -20.64
C TYR A 87 20.25 -18.00 -22.02
N ASP A 88 20.84 -17.48 -23.10
CA ASP A 88 20.91 -18.11 -24.43
C ASP A 88 22.38 -18.25 -24.90
#